data_AF-A0A3C0M8C6-F1
#
_entry.id   AF-A0A3C0M8C6-F1
#
_cell.length_a   1.000
_cell.length_b   1.000
_cell.length_c   1.000
_cell.angle_alpha   90.00
_cell.angle_beta   90.00
_cell.angle_gamma   90.00
#
_symmetry.space_group_name_H-M   'P 1'
#
loop_
_entity.id
_entity.type
_entity.pdbx_description
1 polymer ?
#
loop_
_entity_poly.entity_id
_entity_poly.type
_entity_poly.pdbx_seq_one_letter_code
_entity_poly.pdbx_strand_id
1 'polypeptide(L)'
;APATPPAGAPPANGNGEAPPPPPTIGPDGNPVPPADAAAPPATDPAAAPAAVPAAPVEEAKADGALHDLSPYGMFMQAHIVVKAVMLWLIAVSILTWSILFSKFISFASLNANSDRVIREFRKAKTLQEAAGALPRGAASTPVGQMLIAAADELRASGSPSSGEKREHLTSRISARMAIAQAEGNQDLGGGMQIFATTGSISPFVGLFG
;
A
#
# COMPACT_ATOMS: atom_id res chain seq x y z
N ALA A 1 -25.06 70.34 1.68
CA ALA A 1 -24.60 69.99 0.31
C ALA A 1 -23.37 70.84 0.01
N PRO A 2 -22.31 70.34 -0.65
CA PRO A 2 -22.28 69.25 -1.65
C PRO A 2 -21.39 68.06 -1.22
N ALA A 3 -21.81 66.82 -1.44
CA ALA A 3 -21.62 65.98 -2.64
C ALA A 3 -20.39 65.05 -2.52
N THR A 4 -20.67 63.76 -2.44
CA THR A 4 -19.74 62.63 -2.65
C THR A 4 -19.12 62.70 -4.04
N PRO A 5 -17.94 62.08 -4.23
CA PRO A 5 -17.87 61.04 -5.27
C PRO A 5 -17.26 59.72 -4.76
N PRO A 6 -17.58 58.59 -5.43
CA PRO A 6 -17.55 57.26 -4.86
C PRO A 6 -16.22 56.52 -5.03
N ALA A 7 -16.06 55.49 -4.19
CA ALA A 7 -15.01 54.48 -4.26
C ALA A 7 -14.95 53.81 -5.64
N GLY A 8 -13.73 53.63 -6.13
CA GLY A 8 -13.43 53.03 -7.42
C GLY A 8 -13.94 51.59 -7.55
N ALA A 9 -14.53 51.32 -8.70
CA ALA A 9 -14.93 49.99 -9.15
C ALA A 9 -13.70 49.14 -9.55
N PRO A 10 -13.64 47.85 -9.18
CA PRO A 10 -12.81 46.88 -9.88
C PRO A 10 -13.48 46.47 -11.21
N PRO A 11 -12.70 46.12 -12.25
CA PRO A 11 -13.23 45.86 -13.59
C PRO A 11 -14.07 44.59 -13.65
N ALA A 12 -15.16 44.68 -14.42
CA ALA A 12 -16.03 43.59 -14.81
C ALA A 12 -15.29 42.62 -15.73
N ASN A 13 -14.95 41.43 -15.24
CA ASN A 13 -14.72 40.26 -16.08
C ASN A 13 -16.07 39.58 -16.27
N GLY A 14 -16.63 39.73 -17.47
CA GLY A 14 -17.83 39.04 -17.88
C GLY A 14 -17.59 37.53 -17.93
N ASN A 15 -18.38 36.82 -17.13
CA ASN A 15 -18.87 35.46 -17.34
C ASN A 15 -20.06 35.31 -16.39
N GLY A 16 -21.27 35.46 -16.93
CA GLY A 16 -22.52 35.43 -16.17
C GLY A 16 -22.86 34.02 -15.72
N GLU A 17 -22.22 33.54 -14.65
CA GLU A 17 -22.61 32.34 -13.92
C GLU A 17 -23.13 32.77 -12.54
N ALA A 18 -24.42 32.54 -12.28
CA ALA A 18 -25.05 32.90 -11.01
C ALA A 18 -24.48 32.05 -9.86
N PRO A 19 -24.35 32.60 -8.62
CA PRO A 19 -23.93 31.82 -7.47
C PRO A 19 -24.95 30.70 -7.16
N PRO A 20 -24.52 29.48 -6.80
CA PRO A 20 -25.46 28.40 -6.48
C PRO A 20 -26.29 28.75 -5.24
N PRO A 21 -27.61 28.44 -5.23
CA PRO A 21 -28.45 28.71 -4.07
C PRO A 21 -28.05 27.83 -2.87
N PRO A 22 -28.24 28.32 -1.63
CA PRO A 22 -27.94 27.53 -0.42
C PRO A 22 -28.87 26.31 -0.30
N PRO A 23 -28.42 25.21 0.33
CA PRO A 23 -29.20 23.99 0.44
C PRO A 23 -30.44 24.20 1.32
N THR A 24 -31.61 23.82 0.82
CA THR A 24 -32.86 23.77 1.59
C THR A 24 -32.93 22.46 2.38
N ILE A 25 -33.14 22.56 3.70
CA ILE A 25 -33.28 21.42 4.61
C ILE A 25 -34.78 21.14 4.79
N GLY A 26 -35.22 19.90 4.48
CA GLY A 26 -36.58 19.44 4.75
C GLY A 26 -36.83 19.15 6.24
N PRO A 27 -38.08 19.00 6.69
CA PRO A 27 -38.43 18.82 8.11
C PRO A 27 -37.84 17.58 8.79
N ASP A 28 -37.25 16.64 8.03
CA ASP A 28 -36.61 15.42 8.54
C ASP A 28 -35.06 15.45 8.50
N GLY A 29 -34.44 16.60 8.21
CA GLY A 29 -33.00 16.79 8.36
C GLY A 29 -32.08 16.18 7.27
N ASN A 30 -32.64 15.63 6.19
CA ASN A 30 -31.86 15.12 5.05
C ASN A 30 -31.83 16.09 3.84
N PRO A 31 -30.74 16.12 3.05
CA PRO A 31 -30.67 16.91 1.81
C PRO A 31 -31.58 16.35 0.70
N VAL A 32 -32.35 17.22 0.05
CA VAL A 32 -33.20 16.88 -1.11
C VAL A 32 -32.41 17.14 -2.42
N PRO A 33 -32.30 16.17 -3.34
CA PRO A 33 -31.67 16.37 -4.64
C PRO A 33 -32.55 17.20 -5.59
N PRO A 34 -31.98 18.01 -6.50
CA PRO A 34 -32.76 18.75 -7.49
C PRO A 34 -33.37 17.79 -8.52
N ALA A 35 -34.69 17.87 -8.66
CA ALA A 35 -35.46 17.21 -9.70
C ALA A 35 -35.38 18.04 -10.98
N ASP A 36 -34.58 17.62 -11.95
CA ASP A 36 -34.85 17.91 -13.35
C ASP A 36 -34.32 16.77 -14.24
N ALA A 37 -35.24 15.86 -14.58
CA ALA A 37 -35.06 14.84 -15.61
C ALA A 37 -36.39 14.73 -16.36
N ALA A 38 -36.55 15.59 -17.36
CA ALA A 38 -37.66 15.53 -18.30
C ALA A 38 -37.58 14.22 -19.11
N ALA A 39 -38.58 13.36 -18.93
CA ALA A 39 -38.80 12.17 -19.73
C ALA A 39 -39.59 12.50 -21.01
N PRO A 40 -39.27 11.93 -22.18
CA PRO A 40 -40.26 11.75 -23.24
C PRO A 40 -41.08 10.46 -23.02
N PRO A 41 -42.33 10.41 -23.52
CA PRO A 41 -43.33 9.43 -23.12
C PRO A 41 -43.15 8.06 -23.80
N ALA A 42 -43.65 7.03 -23.12
CA ALA A 42 -43.82 5.69 -23.67
C ALA A 42 -44.91 5.66 -24.75
N THR A 43 -44.62 5.02 -25.89
CA THR A 43 -45.60 4.52 -26.86
C THR A 43 -45.22 3.10 -27.25
N ASP A 44 -46.09 2.15 -26.91
CA ASP A 44 -46.25 0.83 -27.54
C ASP A 44 -47.65 0.81 -28.20
N PRO A 45 -48.01 -0.13 -29.10
CA PRO A 45 -47.25 -0.83 -30.14
C PRO A 45 -48.07 -0.91 -31.47
N ALA A 46 -47.61 -0.38 -32.60
CA ALA A 46 -48.22 -0.72 -33.90
C ALA A 46 -47.39 -0.21 -35.08
N ALA A 47 -46.90 -1.17 -35.88
CA ALA A 47 -46.81 -1.16 -37.35
C ALA A 47 -45.53 -1.87 -37.78
N ALA A 48 -45.68 -3.13 -38.19
CA ALA A 48 -44.70 -3.77 -39.05
C ALA A 48 -44.61 -3.00 -40.38
N PRO A 49 -43.42 -2.63 -40.87
CA PRO A 49 -43.20 -2.42 -42.28
C PRO A 49 -42.67 -3.71 -42.90
N ALA A 50 -43.49 -4.22 -43.81
CA ALA A 50 -43.20 -5.06 -44.96
C ALA A 50 -41.75 -5.56 -45.15
N ALA A 51 -41.66 -6.88 -45.35
CA ALA A 51 -40.51 -7.57 -45.90
C ALA A 51 -39.97 -6.86 -47.16
N VAL A 52 -38.72 -6.41 -47.08
CA VAL A 52 -37.89 -6.12 -48.25
C VAL A 52 -37.32 -7.43 -48.80
N PRO A 53 -37.35 -7.65 -50.12
CA PRO A 53 -36.93 -8.92 -50.72
C PRO A 53 -35.43 -9.13 -50.57
N ALA A 54 -35.04 -10.38 -50.32
CA ALA A 54 -33.66 -10.83 -50.22
C ALA A 54 -32.87 -10.48 -51.50
N ALA A 55 -32.04 -9.44 -51.43
CA ALA A 55 -30.92 -9.26 -52.34
C ALA A 55 -29.77 -10.19 -51.89
N PRO A 56 -28.98 -10.75 -52.83
CA PRO A 56 -28.05 -11.83 -52.51
C PRO A 56 -27.06 -11.43 -51.42
N VAL A 57 -26.96 -12.26 -50.39
CA VAL A 57 -25.79 -12.29 -49.51
C VAL A 57 -24.59 -12.55 -50.41
N GLU A 58 -23.89 -11.48 -50.78
CA GLU A 58 -22.54 -11.58 -51.27
C GLU A 58 -21.75 -12.18 -50.11
N GLU A 59 -21.34 -13.45 -50.28
CA GLU A 59 -20.43 -14.14 -49.38
C GLU A 59 -19.23 -13.22 -49.19
N ALA A 60 -19.20 -12.49 -48.07
CA ALA A 60 -17.99 -11.95 -47.52
C ALA A 60 -17.12 -13.18 -47.26
N LYS A 61 -16.23 -13.43 -48.23
CA LYS A 61 -15.16 -14.40 -48.22
C LYS A 61 -14.63 -14.44 -46.79
N ALA A 62 -14.97 -15.49 -46.06
CA ALA A 62 -14.30 -15.84 -44.84
C ALA A 62 -12.89 -16.21 -45.28
N ASP A 63 -12.02 -15.20 -45.37
CA ASP A 63 -10.59 -15.42 -45.54
C ASP A 63 -10.14 -16.16 -44.28
N GLY A 64 -10.10 -17.48 -44.44
CA GLY A 64 -9.62 -18.44 -43.47
C GLY A 64 -8.14 -18.24 -43.20
N ALA A 65 -7.78 -17.16 -42.50
CA ALA A 65 -6.83 -17.31 -41.43
C ALA A 65 -7.65 -17.84 -40.25
N LEU A 66 -7.49 -19.12 -39.93
CA LEU A 66 -7.68 -19.57 -38.55
C LEU A 66 -7.03 -18.48 -37.69
N HIS A 67 -7.82 -17.71 -36.93
CA HIS A 67 -7.25 -16.71 -36.03
C HIS A 67 -6.20 -17.46 -35.23
N ASP A 68 -4.94 -17.09 -35.41
CA ASP A 68 -3.82 -17.77 -34.78
C ASP A 68 -3.89 -17.38 -33.30
N LEU A 69 -4.73 -18.12 -32.56
CA LEU A 69 -4.99 -18.03 -31.12
C LEU A 69 -3.75 -18.42 -30.30
N SER A 70 -2.63 -18.65 -30.98
CA SER A 70 -1.30 -18.56 -30.41
C SER A 70 -1.19 -17.29 -29.54
N PRO A 71 -0.70 -17.39 -28.28
CA PRO A 71 -0.43 -16.23 -27.43
C PRO A 71 0.46 -15.18 -28.13
N TYR A 72 1.30 -15.63 -29.07
CA TYR A 72 2.13 -14.77 -29.89
C TYR A 72 1.33 -13.99 -30.96
N GLY A 73 0.35 -14.63 -31.61
CA GLY A 73 -0.54 -14.00 -32.58
C GLY A 73 -1.43 -12.94 -31.94
N MET A 74 -2.00 -13.25 -30.77
CA MET A 74 -2.76 -12.28 -29.96
C MET A 74 -1.88 -11.11 -29.49
N PHE A 75 -0.63 -11.37 -29.08
CA PHE A 75 0.29 -10.29 -28.69
C PHE A 75 0.62 -9.35 -29.85
N MET A 76 0.83 -9.88 -31.06
CA MET A 76 1.14 -9.03 -32.22
C MET A 76 -0.02 -8.12 -32.61
N GLN A 77 -1.26 -8.61 -32.49
CA GLN A 77 -2.48 -7.84 -32.72
C GLN A 77 -2.82 -6.86 -31.58
N ALA A 78 -2.22 -7.01 -30.39
CA ALA A 78 -2.49 -6.15 -29.26
C ALA A 78 -2.02 -4.70 -29.46
N HIS A 79 -2.77 -3.76 -28.85
CA HIS A 79 -2.44 -2.34 -28.87
C HIS A 79 -1.13 -2.03 -28.15
N ILE A 80 -0.47 -0.93 -28.54
CA ILE A 80 0.85 -0.54 -28.01
C ILE A 80 0.88 -0.39 -26.48
N VAL A 81 -0.23 0.03 -25.88
CA VAL A 81 -0.38 0.15 -24.42
C VAL A 81 -0.29 -1.21 -23.75
N VAL A 82 -1.01 -2.22 -24.26
CA VAL A 82 -0.99 -3.60 -23.74
C VAL A 82 0.42 -4.18 -23.78
N LYS A 83 1.13 -3.97 -24.90
CA LYS A 83 2.52 -4.42 -25.06
C LYS A 83 3.44 -3.79 -24.02
N ALA A 84 3.26 -2.50 -23.72
CA ALA A 84 4.00 -1.80 -22.68
C ALA A 84 3.65 -2.33 -21.26
N VAL A 85 2.37 -2.59 -20.98
CA VAL A 85 1.92 -3.17 -19.70
C VAL A 85 2.52 -4.56 -19.50
N MET A 86 2.48 -5.44 -20.50
CA MET A 86 3.08 -6.78 -20.42
C MET A 86 4.59 -6.73 -20.13
N LEU A 87 5.32 -5.85 -20.80
CA LEU A 87 6.76 -5.68 -20.54
C LEU A 87 7.03 -5.18 -19.12
N TRP A 88 6.22 -4.22 -18.65
CA TRP A 88 6.31 -3.69 -17.29
C TRP A 88 6.00 -4.75 -16.23
N LEU A 89 4.98 -5.57 -16.44
CA LEU A 89 4.63 -6.68 -15.54
C LEU A 89 5.77 -7.70 -15.43
N ILE A 90 6.46 -8.01 -16.52
CA ILE A 90 7.63 -8.88 -16.49
C ILE A 90 8.75 -8.25 -15.64
N ALA A 91 9.03 -6.97 -15.82
CA ALA A 91 10.04 -6.26 -15.03
C ALA A 91 9.69 -6.26 -13.53
N VAL A 92 8.44 -5.91 -13.17
CA VAL A 92 7.95 -5.89 -11.79
C VAL A 92 7.99 -7.28 -11.16
N SER A 93 7.71 -8.34 -11.92
CA SER A 93 7.82 -9.73 -11.45
C SER A 93 9.25 -10.06 -11.03
N ILE A 94 10.24 -9.71 -11.87
CA ILE A 94 11.66 -9.93 -11.55
C ILE A 94 12.07 -9.14 -10.31
N LEU A 95 11.67 -7.87 -10.21
CA LEU A 95 11.93 -7.03 -9.04
C LEU A 95 11.33 -7.63 -7.77
N THR A 96 10.08 -8.12 -7.84
CA THR A 96 9.38 -8.73 -6.71
C THR A 96 10.12 -9.98 -6.22
N TRP A 97 10.49 -10.88 -7.14
CA TRP A 97 11.27 -12.07 -6.79
C TRP A 97 12.64 -11.70 -6.22
N SER A 98 13.33 -10.70 -6.78
CA SER A 98 14.63 -10.24 -6.27
C SER A 98 14.54 -9.73 -4.82
N ILE A 99 13.52 -8.93 -4.50
CA ILE A 99 13.34 -8.42 -3.14
C ILE A 99 12.94 -9.57 -2.20
N LEU A 100 12.07 -10.49 -2.65
CA LEU A 100 11.65 -11.65 -1.87
C LEU A 100 12.86 -12.51 -1.47
N PHE A 101 13.73 -12.86 -2.41
CA PHE A 101 14.94 -13.63 -2.12
C PHE A 101 15.89 -12.89 -1.18
N SER A 102 16.10 -11.59 -1.38
CA SER A 102 16.94 -10.76 -0.51
C SER A 102 16.42 -10.75 0.94
N LYS A 103 15.12 -10.49 1.14
CA LYS A 103 14.50 -10.53 2.47
C LYS A 103 14.51 -11.93 3.06
N PHE A 104 14.27 -12.97 2.27
CA PHE A 104 14.31 -14.35 2.74
C PHE A 104 15.69 -14.72 3.32
N ILE A 105 16.77 -14.41 2.59
CA ILE A 105 18.15 -14.65 3.06
C ILE A 105 18.45 -13.80 4.31
N SER A 106 18.01 -12.55 4.34
CA SER A 106 18.16 -11.68 5.51
C SER A 106 17.47 -12.28 6.74
N PHE A 107 16.20 -12.69 6.64
CA PHE A 107 15.47 -13.31 7.74
C PHE A 107 16.12 -14.62 8.20
N ALA A 108 16.56 -15.47 7.26
CA ALA A 108 17.27 -16.70 7.59
C ALA A 108 18.57 -16.42 8.37
N SER A 109 19.35 -15.43 7.93
CA SER A 109 20.57 -14.99 8.62
C SER A 109 20.28 -14.43 10.02
N LEU A 110 19.25 -13.57 10.15
CA LEU A 110 18.85 -13.00 11.42
C LEU A 110 18.38 -14.07 12.41
N ASN A 111 17.62 -15.07 11.94
CA ASN A 111 17.18 -16.18 12.78
C ASN A 111 18.36 -17.03 13.25
N ALA A 112 19.27 -17.39 12.34
CA ALA A 112 20.47 -18.15 12.67
C ALA A 112 21.39 -17.41 13.66
N ASN A 113 21.50 -16.08 13.53
CA ASN A 113 22.27 -15.25 14.47
C ASN A 113 21.57 -15.09 15.81
N SER A 114 20.25 -14.97 15.83
CA SER A 114 19.46 -14.92 17.08
C SER A 114 19.60 -16.22 17.88
N ASP A 115 19.57 -17.37 17.19
CA ASP A 115 19.82 -18.67 17.84
C ASP A 115 21.23 -18.75 18.45
N ARG A 116 22.24 -18.12 17.82
CA ARG A 116 23.59 -18.01 18.39
C ARG A 116 23.58 -17.19 19.68
N VAL A 117 22.87 -16.06 19.71
CA VAL A 117 22.73 -15.24 20.94
C VAL A 117 22.15 -16.09 22.07
N ILE A 118 21.05 -16.79 21.82
CA ILE A 118 20.37 -17.61 22.83
C ILE A 118 21.29 -18.72 23.34
N ARG A 119 22.08 -19.35 22.45
CA ARG A 119 23.05 -20.37 22.85
C ARG A 119 24.15 -19.82 23.74
N GLU A 120 24.72 -18.66 23.42
CA GLU A 120 25.77 -18.06 24.26
C GLU A 120 25.20 -17.56 25.59
N PHE A 121 24.00 -16.96 25.57
CA PHE A 121 23.29 -16.58 26.79
C PHE A 121 23.06 -17.76 27.74
N ARG A 122 22.65 -18.93 27.22
CA ARG A 122 22.41 -20.13 28.03
C ARG A 122 23.69 -20.72 28.65
N LYS A 123 24.87 -20.44 28.09
CA LYS A 123 26.16 -20.93 28.60
C LYS A 123 26.77 -19.99 29.64
N ALA A 124 26.49 -18.69 29.52
CA ALA A 124 27.07 -17.66 30.35
C ALA A 124 26.52 -17.71 31.79
N LYS A 125 27.36 -17.36 32.76
CA LYS A 125 26.98 -17.28 34.19
C LYS A 125 26.50 -15.90 34.57
N THR A 126 26.85 -14.87 33.79
CA THR A 126 26.48 -13.48 34.02
C THR A 126 26.03 -12.81 32.70
N LEU A 127 25.20 -11.77 32.80
CA LEU A 127 24.76 -11.02 31.61
C LEU A 127 25.94 -10.35 30.88
N GLN A 128 26.94 -9.87 31.63
CA GLN A 128 28.12 -9.23 31.05
C GLN A 128 28.99 -10.22 30.28
N GLU A 129 29.13 -11.45 30.77
CA GLU A 129 29.79 -12.53 30.04
C GLU A 129 29.01 -12.89 28.76
N ALA A 130 27.68 -13.02 28.85
CA ALA A 130 26.84 -13.29 27.69
C ALA A 130 26.95 -12.20 26.61
N ALA A 131 26.90 -10.92 27.01
CA ALA A 131 27.03 -9.79 26.09
C ALA A 131 28.44 -9.68 25.49
N GLY A 132 29.49 -10.01 26.25
CA GLY A 132 30.87 -10.01 25.77
C GLY A 132 31.21 -11.19 24.85
N ALA A 133 30.51 -12.32 24.99
CA ALA A 133 30.72 -13.54 24.19
C ALA A 133 29.93 -13.56 22.87
N LEU A 134 29.20 -12.49 22.54
CA LEU A 134 28.38 -12.42 21.33
C LEU A 134 29.24 -12.53 20.05
N PRO A 135 28.90 -13.45 19.14
CA PRO A 135 29.61 -13.55 17.86
C PRO A 135 29.35 -12.31 16.98
N ARG A 136 30.30 -12.01 16.08
CA ARG A 136 30.16 -10.91 15.11
C ARG A 136 28.88 -11.05 14.30
N GLY A 137 28.11 -9.97 14.20
CA GLY A 137 26.81 -9.93 13.52
C GLY A 137 25.62 -10.39 14.38
N ALA A 138 25.85 -11.08 15.50
CA ALA A 138 24.79 -11.42 16.44
C ALA A 138 24.43 -10.24 17.36
N ALA A 139 25.40 -9.37 17.67
CA ALA A 139 25.18 -8.14 18.43
C ALA A 139 24.18 -7.18 17.75
N SER A 140 24.15 -7.12 16.41
CA SER A 140 23.21 -6.28 15.66
C SER A 140 21.82 -6.90 15.50
N THR A 141 21.59 -8.13 15.98
CA THR A 141 20.24 -8.71 15.96
C THR A 141 19.38 -8.09 17.07
N PRO A 142 18.05 -8.05 16.92
CA PRO A 142 17.16 -7.56 17.99
C PRO A 142 17.40 -8.25 19.34
N VAL A 143 17.62 -9.58 19.33
CA VAL A 143 17.91 -10.36 20.54
C VAL A 143 19.28 -9.99 21.14
N GLY A 144 20.28 -9.75 20.29
CA GLY A 144 21.59 -9.25 20.72
C GLY A 144 21.51 -7.87 21.36
N GLN A 145 20.76 -6.96 20.75
CA GLN A 145 20.53 -5.61 21.28
C GLN A 145 19.78 -5.63 22.61
N MET A 146 18.79 -6.51 22.80
CA MET A 146 18.15 -6.71 24.10
C MET A 146 19.14 -7.16 25.17
N LEU A 147 20.01 -8.13 24.84
CA LEU A 147 21.01 -8.64 25.77
C LEU A 147 22.02 -7.56 26.18
N ILE A 148 22.48 -6.77 25.21
CA ILE A 148 23.39 -5.64 25.45
C ILE A 148 22.70 -4.58 26.33
N ALA A 149 21.48 -4.18 25.98
CA ALA A 149 20.71 -3.22 26.76
C ALA A 149 20.48 -3.66 28.22
N ALA A 150 20.17 -4.95 28.42
CA ALA A 150 20.02 -5.53 29.75
C ALA A 150 21.35 -5.57 30.53
N ALA A 151 22.45 -5.94 29.88
CA ALA A 151 23.78 -6.00 30.49
C ALA A 151 24.30 -4.59 30.88
N ASP A 152 24.04 -3.59 30.05
CA ASP A 152 24.40 -2.19 30.29
C ASP A 152 23.58 -1.60 31.44
N GLU A 153 22.27 -1.87 31.49
CA GLU A 153 21.40 -1.42 32.58
C GLU A 153 21.81 -2.05 33.93
N LEU A 154 22.17 -3.34 33.93
CA LEU A 154 22.69 -4.04 35.11
C LEU A 154 24.05 -3.47 35.55
N ARG A 155 24.95 -3.15 34.59
CA ARG A 155 26.23 -2.51 34.89
C ARG A 155 26.04 -1.11 35.47
N ALA A 156 25.12 -0.32 34.91
CA ALA A 156 24.84 1.04 35.36
C ALA A 156 24.20 1.08 36.76
N SER A 157 23.35 0.09 37.07
CA SER A 157 22.62 0.05 38.35
C SER A 157 23.41 -0.59 39.49
N GLY A 158 24.48 -1.33 39.19
CA GLY A 158 25.30 -2.02 40.18
C GLY A 158 24.56 -3.14 40.92
N SER A 159 25.17 -3.67 41.99
CA SER A 159 24.56 -4.74 42.79
C SER A 159 23.52 -4.16 43.77
N PRO A 160 22.22 -4.45 43.62
CA PRO A 160 21.18 -3.93 44.50
C PRO A 160 21.28 -4.51 45.92
N SER A 161 21.27 -3.62 46.90
CA SER A 161 21.44 -3.95 48.33
C SER A 161 20.16 -4.41 49.04
N SER A 162 18.97 -4.16 48.47
CA SER A 162 17.67 -4.50 49.06
C SER A 162 16.70 -5.11 48.04
N GLY A 163 15.66 -5.80 48.52
CA GLY A 163 14.66 -6.46 47.67
C GLY A 163 13.88 -5.48 46.78
N GLU A 164 13.49 -4.33 47.31
CA GLU A 164 12.79 -3.28 46.54
C GLU A 164 13.65 -2.73 45.39
N LYS A 165 14.95 -2.52 45.63
CA LYS A 165 15.89 -2.07 44.59
C LYS A 165 16.09 -3.14 43.50
N ARG A 166 16.03 -4.43 43.86
CA ARG A 166 16.06 -5.54 42.90
C ARG A 166 14.84 -5.53 42.00
N GLU A 167 13.65 -5.34 42.58
CA GLU A 167 12.41 -5.28 41.80
C GLU A 167 12.41 -4.11 40.82
N HIS A 168 12.79 -2.92 41.28
CA HIS A 168 12.91 -1.73 40.44
C HIS A 168 13.95 -1.91 39.32
N LEU A 169 15.07 -2.59 39.60
CA LEU A 169 16.07 -2.94 38.59
C LEU A 169 15.52 -3.90 37.54
N THR A 170 14.84 -4.97 37.95
CA THR A 170 14.21 -5.93 37.03
C THR A 170 13.19 -5.22 36.11
N SER A 171 12.39 -4.30 36.66
CA SER A 171 11.44 -3.49 35.90
C SER A 171 12.14 -2.56 34.88
N ARG A 172 13.27 -1.93 35.25
CA ARG A 172 14.06 -1.13 34.31
C ARG A 172 14.68 -1.96 33.19
N ILE A 173 15.22 -3.14 33.52
CA ILE A 173 15.79 -4.07 32.54
C ILE A 173 14.71 -4.54 31.57
N SER A 174 13.51 -4.92 32.05
CA SER A 174 12.40 -5.33 31.19
C SER A 174 11.94 -4.21 30.27
N ALA A 175 11.85 -2.97 30.77
CA ALA A 175 11.51 -1.81 29.95
C ALA A 175 12.56 -1.55 28.86
N ARG A 176 13.86 -1.63 29.18
CA ARG A 176 14.95 -1.48 28.19
C ARG A 176 14.91 -2.56 27.12
N MET A 177 14.67 -3.81 27.50
CA MET A 177 14.50 -4.91 26.54
C MET A 177 13.27 -4.71 25.64
N ALA A 178 12.15 -4.25 26.20
CA ALA A 178 10.94 -3.96 25.43
C ALA A 178 11.15 -2.86 24.39
N ILE A 179 11.91 -1.82 24.72
CA ILE A 179 12.30 -0.77 23.77
C ILE A 179 13.16 -1.36 22.64
N ALA A 180 14.22 -2.10 22.98
CA ALA A 180 15.08 -2.75 21.98
C ALA A 180 14.30 -3.74 21.09
N GLN A 181 13.29 -4.42 21.63
CA GLN A 181 12.38 -5.27 20.87
C GLN A 181 11.50 -4.47 19.91
N ALA A 182 10.95 -3.35 20.37
CA ALA A 182 10.12 -2.49 19.52
C ALA A 182 10.94 -1.92 18.36
N GLU A 183 12.15 -1.44 18.61
CA GLU A 183 13.08 -0.95 17.58
C GLU A 183 13.43 -2.05 16.57
N GLY A 184 13.82 -3.23 17.06
CA GLY A 184 14.12 -4.36 16.18
C GLY A 184 12.93 -4.82 15.33
N ASN A 185 11.71 -4.75 15.87
CA ASN A 185 10.50 -5.06 15.11
C ASN A 185 10.19 -4.02 14.02
N GLN A 186 10.46 -2.74 14.29
CA GLN A 186 10.29 -1.68 13.29
C GLN A 186 11.27 -1.86 12.13
N ASP A 187 12.54 -2.16 12.42
CA ASP A 187 13.57 -2.40 11.41
C ASP A 187 13.25 -3.63 10.54
N LEU A 188 12.76 -4.70 11.16
CA LEU A 188 12.33 -5.92 10.47
C LEU A 188 11.09 -5.68 9.60
N GLY A 189 10.14 -4.89 10.09
CA GLY A 189 8.89 -4.52 9.41
C GLY A 189 9.08 -3.53 8.25
N GLY A 190 10.27 -2.91 8.14
CA GLY A 190 10.61 -2.00 7.07
C GLY A 190 10.44 -2.64 5.68
N GLY A 191 9.60 -2.02 4.85
CA GLY A 191 9.34 -2.41 3.45
C GLY A 191 8.09 -3.27 3.22
N MET A 192 7.46 -3.82 4.26
CA MET A 192 6.24 -4.64 4.11
C MET A 192 5.04 -3.80 3.66
N GLN A 193 4.99 -2.53 4.05
CA GLN A 193 3.96 -1.60 3.62
C GLN A 193 3.95 -1.39 2.10
N ILE A 194 5.12 -1.40 1.46
CA ILE A 194 5.24 -1.23 0.01
C ILE A 194 4.58 -2.42 -0.70
N PHE A 195 4.75 -3.63 -0.19
CA PHE A 195 4.06 -4.82 -0.72
C PHE A 195 2.56 -4.76 -0.51
N ALA A 196 2.09 -4.25 0.63
CA ALA A 196 0.66 -4.07 0.90
C ALA A 196 0.03 -3.08 -0.10
N THR A 197 0.68 -1.94 -0.35
CA THR A 197 0.21 -0.96 -1.34
C THR A 197 0.30 -1.51 -2.77
N THR A 198 1.40 -2.16 -3.12
CA THR A 198 1.58 -2.76 -4.46
C THR A 198 0.54 -3.84 -4.74
N GLY A 199 0.29 -4.73 -3.77
CA GLY A 199 -0.72 -5.78 -3.89
C GLY A 199 -2.14 -5.22 -4.10
N SER A 200 -2.47 -4.09 -3.45
CA SER A 200 -3.76 -3.43 -3.60
C SER A 200 -3.93 -2.72 -4.95
N ILE A 201 -2.86 -2.14 -5.49
CA ILE A 201 -2.89 -1.39 -6.77
C ILE A 201 -2.79 -2.34 -7.99
N SER A 202 -2.21 -3.53 -7.82
CA SER A 202 -1.97 -4.50 -8.90
C SER A 202 -3.19 -4.84 -9.77
N PRO A 203 -4.41 -5.05 -9.22
CA PRO A 203 -5.58 -5.37 -10.04
C PRO A 203 -5.98 -4.24 -10.99
N PHE A 204 -5.80 -2.98 -10.57
CA PHE A 204 -6.15 -1.82 -11.39
C PHE A 204 -5.18 -1.64 -12.56
N VAL A 205 -3.89 -1.98 -12.37
CA VAL A 205 -2.90 -1.96 -13.45
C VAL A 205 -3.21 -3.03 -14.50
N GLY A 206 -3.67 -4.20 -14.06
CA GLY A 206 -4.11 -5.27 -14.97
C GLY A 206 -5.39 -4.94 -15.74
N LEU A 207 -6.29 -4.14 -15.17
CA LEU A 207 -7.53 -3.73 -15.83
C LEU A 207 -7.33 -2.62 -16.89
N PHE A 208 -6.24 -1.87 -16.81
CA PHE A 208 -5.92 -0.81 -17.78
C PHE A 208 -5.34 -1.35 -19.09
N GLY A 209 -4.81 -2.57 -19.09
CA GLY A 209 -4.11 -3.22 -20.20
C GLY A 209 -4.93 -4.30 -20.88
#